data_AF-A0A917YWQ7-F1
#
_entry.id   AF-A0A917YWQ7-F1
#
_cell.length_a   1.000
_cell.length_b   1.000
_cell.length_c   1.000
_cell.angle_alpha   90.00
_cell.angle_beta   90.00
_cell.angle_gamma   90.00
#
_symmetry.space_group_name_H-M   'P 1'
#
loop_
_entity.id
_entity.type
_entity.pdbx_description
1 polymer ?
#
loop_
_entity_poly.entity_id
_entity_poly.type
_entity_poly.pdbx_seq_one_letter_code
_entity_poly.pdbx_strand_id
1 'polypeptide(L)' 'MPEREGEPTDSESPPAGPKARKKLLLRLDPAVYDAIARWAADDLRSVNAQIEYALRLALKQAGRDPRNQR' A
#
# COMPACT_ATOMS: atom_id res chain seq x y z
N MET A 1 52.72 -14.17 -11.38
CA MET A 1 51.58 -14.32 -10.45
C MET A 1 50.69 -13.11 -10.66
N PRO A 2 49.55 -13.20 -11.38
CA PRO A 2 48.64 -12.06 -11.51
C PRO A 2 47.70 -12.00 -10.30
N GLU A 3 47.62 -10.82 -9.70
CA GLU A 3 46.77 -10.49 -8.56
C GLU A 3 45.29 -10.55 -8.98
N ARG A 4 44.45 -11.24 -8.19
CA ARG A 4 43.02 -11.27 -8.42
C ARG A 4 42.41 -9.95 -7.93
N GLU A 5 41.94 -9.14 -8.88
CA GLU A 5 41.10 -7.98 -8.58
C GLU A 5 39.84 -8.46 -7.84
N GLY A 6 39.61 -7.89 -6.66
CA GLY A 6 38.43 -8.18 -5.86
C GLY A 6 37.19 -7.66 -6.57
N GLU A 7 36.24 -8.55 -6.85
CA GLU A 7 34.89 -8.18 -7.26
C GLU A 7 34.22 -7.40 -6.10
N PRO A 8 33.82 -6.14 -6.28
CA PRO A 8 32.92 -5.51 -5.33
C PRO A 8 31.55 -6.17 -5.48
N THR A 9 31.10 -6.80 -4.40
CA THR A 9 29.79 -7.44 -4.29
C THR A 9 28.67 -6.43 -4.52
N ASP A 10 28.00 -6.52 -5.66
CA ASP A 10 26.67 -5.93 -5.88
C ASP A 10 25.68 -6.57 -4.90
N SER A 11 25.38 -5.90 -3.78
CA SER A 11 24.19 -6.24 -2.98
C SER A 11 23.63 -5.09 -2.16
N GLU A 12 23.85 -3.84 -2.60
CA GLU A 12 23.06 -2.73 -2.08
C GLU A 12 21.77 -2.62 -2.90
N SER A 13 20.76 -3.41 -2.51
CA SER A 13 19.39 -3.16 -2.99
C SER A 13 19.04 -1.71 -2.62
N PRO A 14 18.66 -0.85 -3.58
CA PRO A 14 18.39 0.54 -3.27
C PRO A 14 17.27 0.62 -2.22
N PRO A 15 17.33 1.56 -1.28
CA PRO A 15 16.28 1.72 -0.28
C PRO A 15 14.97 1.91 -1.02
N ALA A 16 14.00 1.05 -0.75
CA ALA A 16 12.67 1.14 -1.33
C ALA A 16 12.14 2.56 -1.06
N GLY A 17 12.20 3.41 -2.09
CA GLY A 17 11.77 4.80 -2.00
C GLY A 17 10.33 4.87 -1.49
N PRO A 18 9.91 6.01 -0.94
CA PRO A 18 8.56 6.17 -0.40
C PRO A 18 7.54 5.72 -1.45
N LYS A 19 6.73 4.71 -1.11
CA LYS A 19 5.69 4.19 -2.02
C LYS A 19 4.78 5.35 -2.40
N ALA A 20 4.97 5.89 -3.60
CA ALA A 20 4.19 7.01 -4.09
C ALA A 20 2.70 6.61 -4.06
N ARG A 21 1.90 7.36 -3.30
CA ARG A 21 0.45 7.11 -3.22
C ARG A 21 -0.16 7.48 -4.57
N LYS A 22 -0.74 6.50 -5.25
CA LYS A 22 -1.45 6.74 -6.52
C LYS A 22 -2.77 7.44 -6.23
N LYS A 23 -2.96 8.64 -6.78
CA LYS A 23 -4.23 9.37 -6.73
C LYS A 23 -5.18 8.77 -7.78
N LEU A 24 -6.42 8.50 -7.40
CA LEU A 24 -7.47 7.97 -8.27
C LEU A 24 -8.76 8.76 -8.02
N LEU A 25 -9.47 9.11 -9.10
CA LEU A 25 -10.83 9.62 -9.01
C LEU A 25 -11.78 8.43 -8.82
N LEU A 26 -12.45 8.38 -7.67
CA LEU A 26 -13.39 7.33 -7.32
C LEU A 26 -14.81 7.91 -7.32
N ARG A 27 -15.71 7.27 -8.07
CA ARG A 27 -17.15 7.57 -8.00
C ARG A 27 -17.77 6.62 -6.98
N LEU A 28 -18.39 7.16 -5.95
CA LEU A 28 -19.09 6.41 -4.92
C LEU A 28 -20.55 6.86 -4.90
N ASP A 29 -21.43 5.93 -4.56
CA ASP A 29 -22.77 6.27 -4.13
C ASP A 29 -22.70 7.18 -2.89
N PRO A 30 -23.48 8.27 -2.81
CA PRO A 30 -23.45 9.18 -1.67
C PRO A 30 -23.70 8.50 -0.32
N ALA A 31 -24.63 7.55 -0.25
CA ALA A 31 -24.94 6.85 0.99
C ALA A 31 -23.77 5.96 1.46
N VAL A 32 -23.03 5.37 0.51
CA VAL A 32 -21.82 4.61 0.82
C VAL A 32 -20.72 5.53 1.34
N TYR A 33 -20.55 6.71 0.72
CA TYR A 33 -19.59 7.70 1.21
C TYR A 33 -19.90 8.13 2.65
N ASP A 34 -21.17 8.44 2.95
CA ASP A 34 -21.59 8.87 4.28
C ASP A 34 -21.36 7.80 5.34
N ALA A 35 -21.66 6.52 5.02
CA ALA A 35 -21.39 5.41 5.91
C ALA A 35 -19.88 5.24 6.20
N ILE A 36 -19.03 5.36 5.17
CA ILE A 36 -17.57 5.32 5.33
C ILE A 36 -17.08 6.52 6.14
N ALA A 37 -17.62 7.72 5.90
CA ALA A 37 -17.23 8.93 6.62
C ALA A 37 -17.58 8.83 8.10
N ARG A 38 -18.75 8.28 8.42
CA ARG A 38 -19.14 8.03 9.82
C ARG A 38 -18.20 7.04 10.49
N TRP A 39 -17.93 5.91 9.84
CA TRP A 39 -16.98 4.92 10.36
C TRP A 39 -15.57 5.48 10.54
N ALA A 40 -15.11 6.32 9.62
CA ALA A 40 -13.83 7.00 9.73
C ALA A 40 -13.79 7.93 10.95
N ALA A 41 -14.88 8.69 11.20
CA ALA A 41 -14.99 9.57 12.35
C ALA A 41 -14.98 8.79 13.68
N ASP A 42 -15.72 7.67 13.75
CA ASP A 42 -15.80 6.83 14.94
C ASP A 42 -14.41 6.26 15.33
N ASP A 43 -13.58 5.96 14.32
CA ASP A 43 -12.23 5.41 14.53
C ASP A 43 -11.10 6.46 14.49
N LEU A 44 -11.44 7.76 14.49
CA LEU A 44 -10.50 8.89 14.43
C LEU A 44 -9.53 8.84 13.23
N ARG A 45 -10.04 8.45 12.06
CA ARG A 45 -9.30 8.29 10.80
C ARG A 45 -9.78 9.27 9.75
N SER A 46 -8.92 9.60 8.79
CA SER A 46 -9.40 10.29 7.58
C SER A 46 -10.21 9.32 6.72
N VAL A 47 -11.17 9.86 5.96
CA VAL A 47 -11.98 9.08 5.02
C VAL A 47 -11.10 8.34 4.00
N ASN A 48 -10.02 8.94 3.51
CA ASN A 48 -9.11 8.27 2.58
C ASN A 48 -8.36 7.11 3.24
N ALA A 49 -7.91 7.27 4.49
CA ALA A 49 -7.29 6.19 5.26
C ALA A 49 -8.30 5.05 5.53
N GLN A 50 -9.57 5.39 5.78
CA GLN A 50 -10.66 4.43 5.92
C GLN A 50 -10.85 3.58 4.66
N ILE A 51 -10.94 4.24 3.51
CA ILE A 51 -11.11 3.57 2.21
C ILE A 51 -9.92 2.65 1.95
N GLU A 52 -8.69 3.10 2.18
CA GLU A 52 -7.51 2.26 2.02
C GLU A 52 -7.54 1.03 2.93
N TYR A 53 -7.91 1.19 4.20
CA TYR A 53 -8.05 0.09 5.14
C TYR A 53 -9.08 -0.94 4.67
N ALA A 54 -10.28 -0.48 4.29
CA ALA A 54 -11.35 -1.35 3.82
C ALA A 54 -10.95 -2.12 2.56
N LEU A 55 -10.27 -1.46 1.60
CA LEU A 55 -9.77 -2.10 0.39
C LEU A 55 -8.71 -3.16 0.69
N ARG A 56 -7.76 -2.89 1.59
CA ARG A 56 -6.75 -3.88 2.00
C ARG A 56 -7.37 -5.08 2.69
N LEU A 57 -8.37 -4.84 3.55
CA LEU A 57 -9.10 -5.91 4.22
C LEU A 57 -9.86 -6.79 3.21
N ALA A 58 -10.58 -6.17 2.27
CA ALA A 58 -11.29 -6.89 1.21
C ALA A 58 -10.33 -7.70 0.31
N LEU A 59 -9.18 -7.14 -0.08
CA LEU A 59 -8.16 -7.86 -0.83
C LEU A 59 -7.61 -9.06 -0.06
N LYS A 60 -7.35 -8.90 1.25
CA LYS A 60 -6.90 -10.00 2.11
C LYS A 60 -7.95 -11.11 2.20
N GLN A 61 -9.22 -10.76 2.40
CA GLN A 61 -10.34 -11.71 2.46
C GLN A 61 -10.55 -12.44 1.12
N ALA A 62 -10.32 -11.76 0.00
CA ALA A 62 -10.36 -12.35 -1.33
C ALA A 62 -9.12 -13.20 -1.69
N GLY A 63 -8.15 -13.35 -0.77
CA GLY A 63 -6.90 -14.06 -1.04
C GLY A 63 -5.94 -13.33 -2.00
N ARG A 64 -6.16 -12.03 -2.24
CA ARG A 64 -5.41 -11.18 -3.17
C ARG A 64 -4.51 -10.18 -2.44
N ASP A 65 -4.02 -10.53 -1.26
CA ASP A 65 -3.13 -9.64 -0.49
C ASP A 65 -1.86 -9.36 -1.32
N PRO A 66 -1.58 -8.09 -1.67
CA PRO A 66 -0.40 -7.74 -2.46
C PRO A 66 0.93 -8.07 -1.74
N ARG A 67 0.90 -8.35 -0.43
CA ARG A 67 2.07 -8.80 0.33
C ARG A 67 2.39 -10.29 0.14
N ASN A 68 1.44 -11.08 -0.36
CA ASN A 68 1.61 -12.50 -0.63
C ASN A 68 2.10 -12.80 -2.06
N GLN A 69 2.40 -11.76 -2.85
CA GLN A 69 3.00 -11.88 -4.19
C GLN A 69 4.54 -11.83 -4.11
N ARG A 70 5.13 -12.43 -3.07
CA ARG A 70 6.57 -12.58 -2.90
C ARG A 70 6.99 -14.01 -3.14
#